data_AF-A0A7S2SD15-F1
#
_entry.id   AF-A0A7S2SD15-F1
#
_cell.length_a   1.000
_cell.length_b   1.000
_cell.length_c   1.000
_cell.angle_alpha   90.00
_cell.angle_beta   90.00
_cell.angle_gamma   90.00
#
_symmetry.space_group_name_H-M   'P 1'
#
loop_
_entity.id
_entity.type
_entity.pdbx_description
1 polymer ?
#
loop_
_entity_poly.entity_id
_entity_poly.type
_entity_poly.pdbx_seq_one_letter_code
_entity_poly.pdbx_strand_id
1 'polypeptide(L)'
;LRLYLRQDIGLGADPEGLYRSNAIIEEGADIISELAEVYDYNGISTLCSNVRKPGGTILDPNWIAPITNPEGRIPPDILRPGRSISTICEQRLDFADYGSKLYSSISRPVETVNLNCRRLREFKKHKNMIENHEDPGTS
;
A
#
# COMPACT_ATOMS: atom_id res chain seq x y z
N LEU A 1 -7.91 -4.64 6.82
CA LEU A 1 -6.97 -4.22 5.77
C LEU A 1 -5.79 -5.18 5.55
N ARG A 2 -4.99 -5.55 6.57
CA ARG A 2 -3.84 -6.47 6.43
C ARG A 2 -4.12 -7.74 5.62
N LEU A 3 -5.24 -8.40 5.90
CA LEU A 3 -5.64 -9.62 5.19
C LEU A 3 -5.86 -9.38 3.69
N TYR A 4 -6.57 -8.30 3.35
CA TYR A 4 -6.83 -7.86 1.98
C TYR A 4 -5.51 -7.55 1.23
N LEU A 5 -4.59 -6.82 1.86
CA LEU A 5 -3.28 -6.52 1.26
C LEU A 5 -2.48 -7.79 0.94
N ARG A 6 -2.56 -8.80 1.80
CA ARG A 6 -1.86 -10.08 1.57
C ARG A 6 -2.52 -10.93 0.50
N GLN A 7 -3.85 -10.99 0.50
CA GLN A 7 -4.63 -11.91 -0.35
C GLN A 7 -5.00 -11.31 -1.71
N ASP A 8 -5.65 -10.14 -1.72
CA ASP A 8 -6.20 -9.53 -2.92
C ASP A 8 -5.18 -8.69 -3.68
N ILE A 9 -4.40 -7.88 -2.95
CA ILE A 9 -3.27 -7.14 -3.54
C ILE A 9 -2.13 -8.11 -3.86
N GLY A 10 -1.90 -9.12 -3.01
CA GLY A 10 -0.93 -10.19 -3.25
C GLY A 10 0.46 -9.91 -2.69
N LEU A 11 0.55 -9.19 -1.57
CA LEU A 11 1.84 -8.93 -0.90
C LEU A 11 2.51 -10.20 -0.33
N GLY A 12 1.78 -11.31 -0.25
CA GLY A 12 2.30 -12.62 0.13
C GLY A 12 1.67 -13.18 1.41
N ALA A 13 1.54 -14.50 1.45
CA ALA A 13 1.11 -15.24 2.64
C ALA A 13 2.29 -15.57 3.59
N ASP A 14 3.53 -15.38 3.15
CA ASP A 14 4.72 -15.55 3.97
C ASP A 14 4.85 -14.43 5.05
N PRO A 15 5.79 -14.57 6.01
CA PRO A 15 6.05 -13.55 7.01
C PRO A 15 6.45 -12.19 6.41
N GLU A 16 7.12 -12.17 5.25
CA GLU A 16 7.50 -10.94 4.57
C GLU A 16 6.28 -10.18 4.04
N GLY A 17 5.25 -10.88 3.59
CA GLY A 17 3.97 -10.31 3.21
C GLY A 17 3.25 -9.61 4.37
N LEU A 18 3.44 -10.09 5.61
CA LEU A 18 2.95 -9.37 6.80
C LEU A 18 3.73 -8.08 7.03
N TYR A 19 5.07 -8.11 6.91
CA TYR A 19 5.89 -6.89 7.04
C TYR A 19 5.56 -5.85 5.97
N ARG A 20 5.40 -6.25 4.71
CA ARG A 20 4.97 -5.35 3.62
C ARG A 20 3.60 -4.73 3.90
N SER A 21 2.66 -5.51 4.41
CA SER A 21 1.32 -5.03 4.73
C SER A 21 1.34 -4.02 5.88
N ASN A 22 2.14 -4.26 6.91
CA ASN A 22 2.31 -3.31 8.00
C ASN A 22 2.98 -2.03 7.53
N ALA A 23 4.00 -2.11 6.66
CA ALA A 23 4.67 -0.93 6.12
C ALA A 23 3.70 -0.03 5.32
N ILE A 24 2.80 -0.61 4.50
CA ILE A 24 1.77 0.17 3.79
C ILE A 24 0.81 0.85 4.75
N ILE A 25 0.43 0.17 5.83
CA ILE A 25 -0.48 0.71 6.85
C ILE A 25 0.19 1.87 7.59
N GLU A 26 1.43 1.68 8.03
CA GLU A 26 2.23 2.70 8.72
C GLU A 26 2.47 3.97 7.88
N GLU A 27 2.49 3.85 6.56
CA GLU A 27 2.64 4.99 5.64
C GLU A 27 1.32 5.74 5.35
N GLY A 28 0.19 5.32 5.95
CA GLY A 28 -1.04 6.13 5.96
C GLY A 28 -2.26 5.51 5.30
N ALA A 29 -2.33 4.18 5.18
CA ALA A 29 -3.53 3.47 4.77
C ALA A 29 -3.98 2.54 5.90
N ASP A 30 -4.64 3.06 6.94
CA ASP A 30 -5.11 2.27 8.09
C ASP A 30 -6.40 1.50 7.74
N ILE A 31 -7.27 2.11 6.94
CA ILE A 31 -8.50 1.48 6.43
C ILE A 31 -8.60 1.54 4.89
N ILE A 32 -9.43 0.67 4.32
CA ILE A 32 -9.55 0.55 2.86
C ILE A 32 -10.16 1.81 2.21
N SER A 33 -11.03 2.53 2.93
CA SER A 33 -11.61 3.78 2.46
C SER A 33 -10.60 4.92 2.40
N GLU A 34 -9.58 4.89 3.27
CA GLU A 34 -8.49 5.87 3.23
C GLU A 34 -7.64 5.72 1.98
N LEU A 35 -7.61 4.56 1.29
CA LEU A 35 -6.91 4.45 0.01
C LEU A 35 -7.36 5.52 -1.00
N ALA A 36 -8.65 5.89 -0.99
CA ALA A 36 -9.19 6.96 -1.84
C ALA A 36 -8.64 8.35 -1.48
N GLU A 37 -8.13 8.49 -0.26
CA GLU A 37 -7.63 9.72 0.36
C GLU A 37 -6.09 9.75 0.40
N VAL A 38 -5.40 8.65 0.05
CA VAL A 38 -3.92 8.50 0.04
C VAL A 38 -3.29 9.29 -1.12
N TYR A 39 -3.60 10.58 -1.23
CA TYR A 39 -3.00 11.56 -2.17
C TYR A 39 -3.54 11.51 -3.62
N ASP A 40 -3.17 12.56 -4.34
CA ASP A 40 -3.45 12.93 -5.72
C ASP A 40 -3.11 11.84 -6.77
N TYR A 41 -3.05 12.19 -8.06
CA TYR A 41 -2.91 11.24 -9.19
C TYR A 41 -1.72 10.25 -9.04
N ASN A 42 -0.74 10.53 -8.18
CA ASN A 42 0.45 9.71 -7.95
C ASN A 42 0.55 9.09 -6.54
N GLY A 43 -0.51 9.15 -5.74
CA GLY A 43 -0.48 8.80 -4.32
C GLY A 43 0.02 7.38 -4.02
N ILE A 44 -0.44 6.38 -4.78
CA ILE A 44 -0.01 4.99 -4.63
C ILE A 44 1.48 4.78 -4.99
N SER A 45 1.98 5.49 -6.01
CA SER A 45 3.39 5.41 -6.39
C SER A 45 4.28 6.01 -5.30
N THR A 46 3.89 7.16 -4.73
CA THR A 46 4.56 7.78 -3.60
C THR A 46 4.54 6.87 -2.37
N LEU A 47 3.39 6.30 -2.03
CA LEU A 47 3.23 5.32 -0.95
C LEU A 47 4.20 4.14 -1.14
N CYS A 48 4.18 3.51 -2.32
CA CYS A 48 5.05 2.37 -2.60
C CYS A 48 6.54 2.76 -2.61
N SER A 49 6.87 3.98 -3.04
CA SER A 49 8.23 4.53 -2.98
C SER A 49 8.70 4.70 -1.54
N ASN A 50 7.86 5.25 -0.66
CA ASN A 50 8.17 5.41 0.76
C ASN A 50 8.33 4.06 1.44
N VAL A 51 7.46 3.08 1.16
CA VAL A 51 7.63 1.72 1.69
C VAL A 51 8.97 1.09 1.24
N ARG A 52 9.42 1.35 0.02
CA ARG A 52 10.72 0.87 -0.49
C ARG A 52 11.90 1.61 0.12
N LYS A 53 11.73 2.88 0.46
CA LYS A 53 12.78 3.79 0.97
C LYS A 53 12.23 4.61 2.12
N PRO A 54 11.94 3.99 3.26
CA PRO A 54 11.25 4.67 4.33
C PRO A 54 12.19 5.66 4.99
N GLY A 55 11.63 6.79 5.41
CA GLY A 55 12.37 7.79 6.18
C GLY A 55 12.60 7.36 7.63
N GLY A 56 13.52 8.05 8.30
CA GLY A 56 13.74 7.94 9.73
C GLY A 56 14.55 6.71 10.18
N THR A 57 14.65 6.59 11.50
CA THR A 57 15.41 5.54 12.18
C THR A 57 14.51 4.75 13.14
N ILE A 58 14.93 3.53 13.45
CA ILE A 58 14.33 2.66 14.47
C ILE A 58 15.44 2.15 15.38
N LEU A 59 15.11 1.80 16.62
CA LEU A 59 16.03 1.05 17.47
C LEU A 59 16.36 -0.30 16.82
N ASP A 60 17.64 -0.69 16.82
CA ASP A 60 18.09 -1.94 16.22
C ASP A 60 17.41 -3.15 16.90
N PRO A 61 16.50 -3.86 16.21
CA PRO A 61 15.77 -4.98 16.79
C PRO A 61 16.65 -6.20 17.02
N ASN A 62 17.83 -6.26 16.41
CA ASN A 62 18.79 -7.34 16.57
C ASN A 62 19.90 -7.00 17.58
N TRP A 63 19.80 -5.85 18.26
CA TRP A 63 20.77 -5.47 19.27
C TRP A 63 20.71 -6.41 20.47
N ILE A 64 21.86 -6.98 20.80
CA ILE A 64 22.02 -7.84 21.98
C ILE A 64 22.71 -7.01 23.06
N ALA A 65 22.03 -6.84 24.19
CA ALA A 65 22.59 -6.13 25.33
C ALA A 65 23.87 -6.84 25.84
N PRO A 66 24.89 -6.09 26.29
CA PRO A 66 26.03 -6.68 26.98
C PRO A 66 25.57 -7.42 28.24
N ILE A 67 26.19 -8.57 28.53
CA ILE A 67 25.86 -9.44 29.69
C ILE A 67 25.86 -8.65 31.02
N THR A 68 26.75 -7.68 31.13
CA THR A 68 26.75 -6.66 32.18
C THR A 68 26.52 -5.29 31.54
N ASN A 69 25.39 -4.65 31.87
CA ASN A 69 25.02 -3.32 31.39
C ASN A 69 24.97 -2.27 32.55
N PRO A 70 26.10 -2.00 33.24
CA PRO A 70 26.13 -1.04 34.34
C PRO A 70 25.89 0.42 33.91
N GLU A 71 26.02 0.71 32.61
CA GLU A 71 25.83 2.05 32.03
C GLU A 71 24.40 2.27 31.50
N GLY A 72 23.52 1.27 31.56
CA GLY A 72 22.15 1.39 31.05
C GLY A 72 22.07 1.64 29.54
N ARG A 73 23.00 1.08 28.75
CA ARG A 73 23.01 1.22 27.30
C ARG A 73 21.69 0.73 26.69
N ILE A 74 21.16 1.54 25.78
CA ILE A 74 19.99 1.24 24.95
C ILE A 74 20.43 0.81 23.55
N PRO A 75 19.57 0.10 22.79
CA PRO A 75 19.87 -0.22 21.39
C PRO A 75 20.23 1.03 20.58
N PRO A 76 21.19 0.95 19.65
CA PRO A 76 21.47 2.05 18.74
C PRO A 76 20.33 2.24 17.73
N ASP A 77 20.18 3.47 17.25
CA ASP A 77 19.29 3.78 16.14
C ASP A 77 19.91 3.31 14.81
N ILE A 78 19.12 2.61 13.99
CA ILE A 78 19.43 2.19 12.62
C ILE A 78 18.41 2.78 11.66
N LEU A 79 18.77 2.89 10.37
CA LEU A 79 17.82 3.30 9.34
C LEU A 79 16.67 2.29 9.23
N ARG A 80 15.44 2.81 9.10
CA ARG A 80 14.27 1.96 8.89
C ARG A 80 14.47 1.13 7.61
N PRO A 81 14.37 -0.21 7.66
CA PRO A 81 14.61 -1.03 6.48
C PRO A 81 13.45 -0.92 5.49
N GLY A 82 13.76 -0.67 4.23
CA GLY A 82 12.79 -0.66 3.15
C GLY A 82 12.24 -2.04 2.81
N ARG A 83 11.03 -2.08 2.26
CA ARG A 83 10.34 -3.31 1.88
C ARG A 83 10.10 -3.35 0.37
N SER A 84 10.36 -4.49 -0.23
CA SER A 84 10.12 -4.70 -1.66
C SER A 84 8.62 -4.83 -1.93
N ILE A 85 8.10 -3.96 -2.80
CA ILE A 85 6.75 -4.05 -3.36
C ILE A 85 6.90 -4.35 -4.85
N SER A 86 6.32 -5.47 -5.30
CA SER A 86 6.37 -5.83 -6.72
C SER A 86 5.48 -4.91 -7.56
N THR A 87 5.83 -4.71 -8.82
CA THR A 87 5.06 -3.87 -9.75
C THR A 87 3.60 -4.34 -9.88
N ILE A 88 3.35 -5.65 -9.81
CA ILE A 88 1.98 -6.20 -9.86
C ILE A 88 1.18 -5.78 -8.62
N CYS A 89 1.80 -5.77 -7.44
CA CYS A 89 1.12 -5.32 -6.21
C CYS A 89 0.83 -3.82 -6.26
N GLU A 90 1.80 -3.01 -6.72
CA GLU A 90 1.62 -1.57 -6.91
C GLU A 90 0.47 -1.27 -7.88
N GLN A 91 0.41 -1.95 -9.03
CA GLN A 91 -0.71 -1.81 -9.97
C GLN A 91 -2.05 -2.19 -9.36
N ARG A 92 -2.09 -3.23 -8.51
CA ARG A 92 -3.33 -3.63 -7.83
C ARG A 92 -3.77 -2.61 -6.79
N LEU A 93 -2.82 -1.98 -6.09
CA LEU A 93 -3.10 -0.85 -5.19
C LEU A 93 -3.64 0.35 -5.96
N ASP A 94 -3.08 0.65 -7.14
CA ASP A 94 -3.57 1.71 -8.03
C ASP A 94 -5.01 1.45 -8.49
N PHE A 95 -5.35 0.21 -8.87
CA PHE A 95 -6.74 -0.13 -9.21
C PHE A 95 -7.68 -0.14 -7.99
N ALA A 96 -7.16 -0.44 -6.80
CA ALA A 96 -7.94 -0.37 -5.56
C ALA A 96 -8.25 1.09 -5.20
N ASP A 97 -7.27 1.99 -5.31
CA ASP A 97 -7.46 3.43 -5.17
C ASP A 97 -8.48 3.95 -6.19
N TYR A 98 -8.28 3.66 -7.48
CA TYR A 98 -9.22 4.03 -8.52
C TYR A 98 -10.66 3.54 -8.24
N GLY A 99 -10.81 2.25 -7.89
CA GLY A 99 -12.10 1.66 -7.56
C GLY A 99 -12.74 2.29 -6.31
N SER A 100 -11.93 2.63 -5.31
CA SER A 100 -12.39 3.32 -4.11
C SER A 100 -12.92 4.72 -4.42
N LYS A 101 -12.20 5.52 -5.21
CA LYS A 101 -12.62 6.85 -5.67
C LYS A 101 -13.90 6.77 -6.50
N LEU A 102 -14.00 5.79 -7.40
CA LEU A 102 -15.20 5.54 -8.20
C LEU A 102 -16.42 5.19 -7.33
N TYR A 103 -16.24 4.34 -6.31
CA TYR A 103 -17.33 3.98 -5.42
C TYR A 103 -17.75 5.12 -4.50
N SER A 104 -16.78 5.88 -3.97
CA SER A 104 -17.06 7.09 -3.21
C SER A 104 -17.87 8.10 -4.02
N SER A 105 -17.55 8.32 -5.31
CA SER A 105 -18.26 9.30 -6.16
C SER A 105 -19.73 8.94 -6.42
N ILE A 106 -20.08 7.65 -6.40
CA ILE A 106 -21.45 7.16 -6.54
C ILE A 106 -22.08 6.75 -5.20
N SER A 107 -21.51 7.21 -4.07
CA SER A 107 -22.00 6.92 -2.72
C SER A 107 -22.17 5.42 -2.42
N ARG A 108 -21.30 4.58 -3.00
CA ARG A 108 -21.23 3.14 -2.68
C ARG A 108 -20.24 2.87 -1.56
N PRO A 109 -20.52 1.92 -0.65
CA PRO A 109 -19.59 1.55 0.40
C PRO A 109 -18.23 1.05 -0.13
N VAL A 110 -17.15 1.66 0.35
CA VAL A 110 -15.77 1.25 0.06
C VAL A 110 -15.33 0.21 1.08
N GLU A 111 -15.45 -1.07 0.71
CA GLU A 111 -15.12 -2.20 1.55
C GLU A 111 -14.20 -3.17 0.82
N THR A 112 -13.40 -3.94 1.57
CA THR A 112 -12.48 -4.93 0.99
C THR A 112 -13.18 -5.96 0.10
N VAL A 113 -14.44 -6.32 0.42
CA VAL A 113 -15.24 -7.26 -0.38
C VAL A 113 -15.60 -6.68 -1.76
N ASN A 114 -15.74 -5.36 -1.85
CA ASN A 114 -16.10 -4.62 -3.04
C ASN A 114 -14.86 -4.28 -3.91
N LEU A 115 -13.65 -4.39 -3.35
CA LEU A 115 -12.37 -4.15 -4.03
C LEU A 115 -11.51 -5.41 -4.20
N ASN A 116 -12.10 -6.60 -4.13
CA ASN A 116 -11.36 -7.87 -4.25
C ASN A 116 -10.64 -8.04 -5.61
N CYS A 117 -9.72 -9.01 -5.69
CA CYS A 117 -8.88 -9.25 -6.86
C CYS A 117 -9.64 -9.41 -8.18
N ARG A 118 -10.87 -9.94 -8.17
CA ARG A 118 -11.72 -10.01 -9.36
C ARG A 118 -12.19 -8.62 -9.78
N ARG A 119 -12.66 -7.80 -8.83
CA ARG A 119 -13.09 -6.41 -9.08
C ARG A 119 -11.95 -5.52 -9.55
N LEU A 120 -10.74 -5.69 -9.02
CA LEU A 120 -9.55 -4.95 -9.50
C LEU A 120 -9.31 -5.12 -11.00
N ARG A 121 -9.58 -6.30 -11.56
CA ARG A 121 -9.47 -6.54 -13.01
C ARG A 121 -10.54 -5.80 -13.80
N GLU A 122 -11.73 -5.64 -13.24
CA GLU A 122 -12.82 -4.89 -13.86
C GLU A 122 -12.51 -3.38 -13.81
N PHE A 123 -11.99 -2.88 -12.70
CA PHE A 123 -11.52 -1.49 -12.60
C PHE A 123 -10.38 -1.19 -13.56
N LYS A 124 -9.43 -2.10 -13.74
CA LYS A 124 -8.40 -1.96 -14.78
C LYS A 124 -9.01 -1.76 -16.16
N LYS A 125 -10.00 -2.59 -16.54
CA LYS A 125 -10.68 -2.46 -17.83
C LYS A 125 -11.41 -1.13 -17.94
N HIS A 126 -12.09 -0.73 -16.88
CA HIS A 126 -12.84 0.53 -16.84
C HIS A 126 -11.92 1.76 -16.94
N LYS A 127 -10.82 1.80 -16.18
CA LYS A 127 -9.79 2.85 -16.25
C LYS A 127 -9.22 2.94 -17.67
N ASN A 128 -8.82 1.80 -18.25
CA ASN A 128 -8.33 1.77 -19.64
C ASN A 128 -9.38 2.25 -20.65
N MET A 129 -10.65 1.89 -20.48
CA MET A 129 -11.73 2.31 -21.39
C MET A 129 -11.90 3.84 -21.38
N ILE A 130 -11.82 4.46 -20.20
CA ILE A 130 -11.91 5.92 -20.05
C ILE A 130 -10.67 6.60 -20.64
N GLU A 131 -9.46 6.10 -20.34
CA GLU A 131 -8.21 6.68 -20.83
C GLU A 131 -8.07 6.61 -22.36
N ASN A 132 -8.64 5.58 -22.99
CA ASN A 132 -8.63 5.40 -24.44
C ASN A 132 -9.95 5.84 -25.10
N HIS A 133 -10.83 6.54 -24.38
CA HIS A 133 -12.06 7.07 -24.97
C HIS A 133 -11.72 8.28 -25.85
N GLU A 134 -11.95 8.14 -27.15
CA GLU A 134 -11.95 9.26 -28.09
C GLU A 134 -13.38 9.78 -28.23
N ASP A 135 -13.59 11.08 -28.02
CA ASP A 135 -14.90 11.69 -28.23
C ASP A 135 -15.31 11.53 -29.70
N PRO A 136 -16.54 11.07 -29.97
CA PRO A 136 -17.03 10.97 -31.33
C PRO A 136 -17.31 12.38 -31.88
N GLY A 137 -16.27 13.03 -32.42
CA GLY A 137 -16.38 14.24 -33.24
C GLY A 137 -15.49 15.42 -32.85
N THR A 138 -14.22 15.36 -33.23
CA THR A 138 -13.41 16.55 -33.55
C THR A 138 -12.67 16.34 -34.87
N SER A 139 -13.41 15.90 -35.89
CA SER A 139 -12.98 15.79 -37.29
C SER A 139 -13.85 16.66 -38.18
#